data_AF-A0A950RK21-F1
#
_entry.id   AF-A0A950RK21-F1
#
_cell.length_a   1.000
_cell.length_b   1.000
_cell.length_c   1.000
_cell.angle_alpha   90.00
_cell.angle_beta   90.00
_cell.angle_gamma   90.00
#
_symmetry.space_group_name_H-M   'P 1'
#
loop_
_entity.id
_entity.type
_entity.pdbx_description
1 polymer ?
#
loop_
_entity_poly.entity_id
_entity_poly.type
_entity_poly.pdbx_seq_one_letter_code
_entity_poly.pdbx_strand_id
1 'polypeptide(L)'
;NLDDAWAAAHAALNELGMPVEAQGRESAGAYIQSRTSDGEPVHITLDMEASRSPAEGTLTRVGVRVATFGDYDFSERILNQIGAHLVVKPPPGQAPAPATTLGPIQPVPAAPPRETAAPPLLPPEPLPAH
;
A
#
# COMPACT_ATOMS: atom_id res chain seq x y z
N ASN A 1 -0.69 12.60 7.16
CA ASN A 1 -1.66 12.56 8.28
C ASN A 1 -1.22 11.45 9.22
N LEU A 2 -1.03 11.74 10.51
CA LEU A 2 -0.50 10.78 11.48
C LEU A 2 -1.43 9.60 11.71
N ASP A 3 -2.75 9.81 11.73
CA ASP A 3 -3.70 8.72 11.98
C ASP A 3 -3.74 7.68 10.87
N ASP A 4 -3.71 8.17 9.64
CA ASP A 4 -3.62 7.34 8.45
C ASP A 4 -2.30 6.54 8.41
N ALA A 5 -1.17 7.20 8.71
CA ALA A 5 0.12 6.54 8.79
C ALA A 5 0.21 5.51 9.93
N TRP A 6 -0.43 5.78 11.07
CA TRP A 6 -0.54 4.83 12.16
C TRP A 6 -1.34 3.59 11.74
N ALA A 7 -2.52 3.77 11.14
CA ALA A 7 -3.35 2.68 10.66
C ALA A 7 -2.64 1.86 9.56
N ALA A 8 -1.97 2.54 8.62
CA ALA A 8 -1.18 1.92 7.57
C ALA A 8 -0.01 1.09 8.11
N ALA A 9 0.71 1.61 9.13
CA ALA A 9 1.77 0.88 9.80
C ALA A 9 1.25 -0.41 10.48
N HIS A 10 0.11 -0.33 11.16
CA HIS A 10 -0.52 -1.50 11.75
C HIS A 10 -0.94 -2.55 10.72
N ALA A 11 -1.56 -2.10 9.62
CA ALA A 11 -1.96 -3.00 8.54
C ALA A 11 -0.73 -3.69 7.91
N ALA A 12 0.32 -2.92 7.61
CA ALA A 12 1.56 -3.45 7.06
C ALA A 12 2.21 -4.49 7.97
N LEU A 13 2.31 -4.21 9.28
CA LEU A 13 2.86 -5.16 10.25
C LEU A 13 2.04 -6.44 10.33
N ASN A 14 0.71 -6.32 10.32
CA ASN A 14 -0.18 -7.48 10.33
C ASN A 14 -0.03 -8.35 9.08
N GLU A 15 0.06 -7.73 7.89
CA GLU A 15 0.29 -8.45 6.62
C GLU A 15 1.65 -9.15 6.57
N LEU A 16 2.67 -8.52 7.16
CA LEU A 16 4.01 -9.10 7.28
C LEU A 16 4.08 -10.18 8.39
N GLY A 17 3.00 -10.42 9.14
CA GLY A 17 2.97 -11.38 10.24
C GLY A 17 3.83 -10.98 11.43
N MET A 18 4.05 -9.67 11.62
CA MET A 18 4.92 -9.12 12.65
C MET A 18 4.12 -8.67 13.88
N PRO A 19 4.26 -9.34 15.03
CA PRO A 19 3.52 -8.97 16.23
C PRO A 19 4.08 -7.69 16.87
N VAL A 20 3.18 -6.76 17.20
CA VAL A 20 3.52 -5.53 17.93
C VAL A 20 3.80 -5.87 19.40
N GLU A 21 5.01 -5.57 19.87
CA GLU A 21 5.42 -5.78 21.26
C GLU A 21 5.13 -4.57 22.13
N ALA A 22 5.33 -3.36 21.60
CA ALA A 22 5.03 -2.12 22.30
C ALA A 22 4.64 -1.02 21.32
N GLN A 23 3.79 -0.10 21.75
CA GLN A 23 3.38 1.03 20.93
C GLN A 23 3.04 2.22 21.82
N GLY A 24 3.25 3.43 21.32
CA GLY A 24 2.91 4.65 22.02
C GLY A 24 2.55 5.75 21.06
N ARG A 25 1.65 6.63 21.48
CA ARG A 25 1.15 7.74 20.68
C ARG A 25 1.19 9.00 21.53
N GLU A 26 1.96 9.96 21.06
CA GLU A 26 2.27 11.22 21.73
C GLU A 26 1.69 12.38 20.91
N SER A 27 1.65 13.59 21.50
CA SER A 27 1.12 14.77 20.81
C SER A 27 1.96 15.19 19.60
N ALA A 28 3.24 14.81 19.54
CA ALA A 28 4.17 15.18 18.47
C ALA A 28 4.45 14.04 17.47
N GLY A 29 4.03 12.82 17.79
CA GLY A 29 4.38 11.65 17.00
C GLY A 29 3.91 10.34 17.63
N ALA A 30 4.39 9.23 17.10
CA ALA A 30 4.01 7.91 17.57
C ALA A 30 5.14 6.90 17.29
N TYR A 31 5.18 5.80 18.04
CA TYR A 31 6.15 4.74 17.82
C TYR A 31 5.50 3.36 17.92
N ILE A 32 6.04 2.41 17.18
CA ILE A 32 5.65 1.00 17.20
C ILE A 32 6.93 0.17 17.26
N GLN A 33 7.00 -0.71 18.25
CA GLN A 33 8.04 -1.72 18.39
C GLN A 33 7.42 -3.09 18.09
N SER A 34 8.05 -3.80 17.19
CA SER A 34 7.62 -5.09 16.68
C SER A 34 8.82 -6.03 16.60
N ARG A 35 8.59 -7.30 16.32
CA ARG A 35 9.65 -8.28 16.07
C ARG A 35 9.45 -9.01 14.75
N THR A 36 10.54 -9.34 14.05
CA THR A 36 10.51 -10.22 12.87
C THR A 36 10.30 -11.67 13.29
N SER A 37 10.00 -12.55 12.33
CA SER A 37 9.93 -14.00 12.55
C SER A 37 11.25 -14.60 13.03
N ASP A 38 12.38 -13.96 12.72
CA ASP A 38 13.72 -14.38 13.17
C ASP A 38 14.02 -13.94 14.61
N GLY A 39 13.18 -13.04 15.16
CA GLY A 39 13.36 -12.52 16.51
C GLY A 39 14.06 -11.16 16.57
N GLU A 40 14.30 -10.51 15.42
CA GLU A 40 14.97 -9.22 15.37
C GLU A 40 14.01 -8.07 15.72
N PRO A 41 14.44 -7.10 16.54
CA PRO A 41 13.59 -5.98 16.91
C PRO A 41 13.43 -5.01 15.73
N VAL A 42 12.20 -4.56 15.50
CA VAL A 42 11.84 -3.54 14.52
C VAL A 42 11.24 -2.35 15.26
N HIS A 43 11.81 -1.18 15.00
CA HIS A 43 11.35 0.08 15.57
C HIS A 43 10.85 0.98 14.45
N ILE A 44 9.58 1.36 14.52
CA ILE A 44 8.93 2.28 13.60
C ILE A 44 8.61 3.56 14.36
N THR A 45 9.00 4.70 13.82
CA THR A 45 8.71 6.02 14.37
C THR A 45 7.91 6.85 13.38
N LEU A 46 6.93 7.59 13.87
CA LEU A 46 6.06 8.46 13.10
C LEU A 46 6.12 9.86 13.71
N ASP A 47 6.80 10.79 13.07
CA ASP A 47 6.94 12.17 13.55
C ASP A 47 6.06 13.11 12.73
N MET A 48 5.34 14.02 13.41
CA MET A 48 4.61 15.09 12.73
C MET A 48 5.54 16.28 12.55
N GLU A 49 5.97 16.51 11.32
CA GLU A 49 6.74 17.70 10.97
C GLU A 49 5.84 18.73 10.29
N ALA A 50 5.92 19.96 10.77
CA ALA A 50 5.38 21.10 10.06
C ALA A 50 6.20 21.28 8.77
N SER A 51 5.56 21.17 7.61
CA SER A 51 6.27 21.37 6.35
C SER A 51 6.87 22.77 6.30
N ARG A 52 8.06 22.87 5.71
CA ARG A 52 8.72 24.15 5.44
C ARG A 52 7.91 25.02 4.47
N SER A 53 7.05 24.39 3.67
CA SER A 53 6.17 25.06 2.71
C SER A 53 4.74 25.11 3.26
N PRO A 54 4.11 26.29 3.38
CA PRO A 54 2.73 26.40 3.84
C PRO A 54 1.70 25.76 2.87
N ALA A 55 2.09 25.45 1.63
CA ALA A 55 1.24 24.79 0.64
C ALA A 55 1.10 23.27 0.85
N GLU A 56 2.02 22.64 1.60
CA GLU A 56 2.08 21.17 1.76
C GLU A 56 1.36 20.67 3.02
N GLY A 57 1.03 21.55 3.96
CA GLY A 57 0.34 21.19 5.20
C GLY A 57 1.22 20.40 6.18
N THR A 58 0.59 19.62 7.07
CA THR A 58 1.29 18.80 8.08
C THR A 58 1.79 17.50 7.44
N LEU A 59 3.11 17.31 7.45
CA LEU A 59 3.76 16.10 6.96
C LEU A 59 3.94 15.09 8.10
N THR A 60 3.89 13.81 7.77
CA THR A 60 4.18 12.74 8.71
C THR A 60 5.41 11.99 8.20
N ARG A 61 6.50 12.07 8.95
CA ARG A 61 7.74 11.36 8.64
C ARG A 61 7.70 9.98 9.25
N VAL A 62 7.84 8.95 8.44
CA VAL A 62 7.91 7.56 8.90
C VAL A 62 9.36 7.08 8.84
N GLY A 63 9.91 6.69 9.99
CA GLY A 63 11.23 6.07 10.11
C GLY A 63 11.07 4.60 10.46
N VAL A 64 11.86 3.73 9.84
CA VAL A 64 11.90 2.29 10.14
C VAL A 64 13.34 1.89 10.40
N ARG A 65 13.58 1.21 11.52
CA ARG A 65 14.88 0.62 11.87
C ARG A 65 14.68 -0.83 12.23
N VAL A 66 15.47 -1.70 11.61
CA VAL A 66 15.43 -3.15 11.80
C VAL A 66 16.75 -3.56 12.43
N ALA A 67 16.69 -4.31 13.53
CA ALA A 67 17.84 -4.73 14.32
C ALA A 67 18.76 -3.57 14.79
N THR A 68 19.86 -3.91 15.45
CA THR A 68 20.83 -2.93 15.96
C THR A 68 21.59 -2.24 14.83
N PHE A 69 21.93 -2.98 13.76
CA PHE A 69 22.77 -2.48 12.67
C PHE A 69 22.00 -1.93 11.47
N GLY A 70 20.67 -2.11 11.43
CA GLY A 70 19.86 -1.73 10.28
C GLY A 70 19.86 -2.82 9.22
N ASP A 71 18.66 -3.23 8.80
CA ASP A 71 18.47 -3.99 7.56
C ASP A 71 17.78 -3.09 6.53
N TYR A 72 18.53 -2.70 5.50
CA TYR A 72 18.04 -1.77 4.50
C TYR A 72 16.94 -2.39 3.63
N ASP A 73 17.13 -3.62 3.16
CA ASP A 73 16.19 -4.30 2.26
C ASP A 73 14.84 -4.51 2.97
N PHE A 74 14.90 -4.95 4.22
CA PHE A 74 13.72 -5.18 5.05
C PHE A 74 13.03 -3.88 5.46
N SER A 75 13.80 -2.84 5.83
CA SER A 75 13.21 -1.54 6.15
C SER A 75 12.57 -0.86 4.93
N GLU A 76 13.16 -0.97 3.74
CA GLU A 76 12.57 -0.50 2.49
C GLU A 76 11.27 -1.25 2.18
N ARG A 77 11.25 -2.58 2.36
CA ARG A 77 10.04 -3.38 2.18
C ARG A 77 8.91 -2.97 3.12
N ILE A 78 9.21 -2.73 4.39
CA ILE A 78 8.22 -2.23 5.35
C ILE A 78 7.69 -0.86 4.90
N LEU A 79 8.59 0.07 4.55
CA LEU A 79 8.19 1.41 4.09
C LEU A 79 7.30 1.34 2.83
N ASN A 80 7.63 0.46 1.88
CA ASN A 80 6.82 0.25 0.69
C ASN A 80 5.43 -0.28 1.04
N GLN A 81 5.33 -1.27 1.92
CA GLN A 81 4.05 -1.81 2.39
C GLN A 81 3.21 -0.74 3.10
N ILE A 82 3.81 0.05 3.99
CA ILE A 82 3.13 1.19 4.63
C ILE A 82 2.63 2.16 3.57
N GLY A 83 3.48 2.52 2.60
CA GLY A 83 3.11 3.39 1.47
C GLY A 83 1.93 2.87 0.66
N ALA A 84 1.85 1.56 0.42
CA ALA A 84 0.71 0.95 -0.27
C ALA A 84 -0.61 1.12 0.49
N HIS A 85 -0.58 1.07 1.82
CA HIS A 85 -1.76 1.29 2.67
C HIS A 85 -2.14 2.77 2.83
N LEU A 86 -1.20 3.71 2.65
CA LEU A 86 -1.49 5.15 2.64
C LEU A 86 -2.30 5.58 1.39
N VAL A 87 -2.12 4.87 0.26
CA VAL A 87 -2.78 5.21 -1.01
C VAL A 87 -4.14 4.51 -1.14
N VAL A 88 -4.36 3.43 -0.39
CA VAL A 88 -5.52 2.56 -0.56
C VAL A 88 -6.21 2.42 0.79
N LYS A 89 -7.29 3.19 0.96
CA LYS A 89 -8.46 2.69 1.70
C LYS A 89 -9.18 1.74 0.74
N PRO A 90 -8.94 0.41 0.74
CA PRO A 90 -9.83 -0.47 0.00
C PRO A 90 -11.20 -0.35 0.68
N PRO A 91 -12.29 -0.23 -0.08
CA PRO A 91 -13.62 -0.16 0.50
C PRO A 91 -13.85 -1.40 1.39
N PRO A 92 -14.50 -1.26 2.56
CA PRO A 92 -14.80 -2.40 3.41
C PRO A 92 -15.67 -3.38 2.61
N GLY A 93 -15.10 -4.54 2.26
CA GLY A 93 -15.77 -5.52 1.41
C GLY A 93 -14.88 -6.60 0.78
N GLN A 94 -13.55 -6.43 0.74
CA GLN A 94 -12.65 -7.53 0.36
C GLN A 94 -12.27 -8.35 1.59
N ALA A 95 -13.10 -9.34 1.91
CA ALA A 95 -12.69 -10.45 2.75
C ALA A 95 -11.59 -11.26 2.02
N PRO A 96 -10.60 -11.83 2.73
CA PRO A 96 -9.72 -12.83 2.13
C PRO A 96 -10.59 -13.99 1.64
N ALA A 97 -10.54 -14.28 0.34
CA ALA A 97 -11.26 -15.43 -0.20
C ALA A 97 -10.72 -16.70 0.47
N PRO A 98 -11.56 -17.51 1.16
CA PRO A 98 -11.12 -18.82 1.62
C PRO A 98 -10.75 -19.65 0.41
N ALA A 99 -9.63 -20.40 0.52
CA ALA A 99 -9.17 -21.30 -0.52
C ALA A 99 -10.31 -22.22 -0.97
N THR A 100 -10.73 -22.08 -2.23
CA THR A 100 -11.76 -22.91 -2.84
C THR A 100 -11.28 -24.34 -2.87
N THR A 101 -11.82 -25.18 -1.98
CA THR A 101 -11.81 -26.64 -2.16
C THR A 101 -12.33 -26.93 -3.56
N LEU A 102 -11.49 -27.58 -4.38
CA LEU A 102 -11.80 -28.07 -5.72
C LEU A 102 -13.04 -29.00 -5.68
N GLY A 103 -14.22 -28.42 -5.85
CA GLY A 103 -15.42 -29.15 -6.22
C GLY A 103 -15.43 -29.47 -7.73
N PRO A 104 -16.22 -30.46 -8.19
CA PRO A 104 -16.27 -30.82 -9.60
C PRO A 104 -16.88 -29.68 -10.46
N ILE A 105 -16.08 -29.22 -11.41
CA ILE A 105 -16.39 -28.44 -12.63
C ILE A 105 -17.85 -28.57 -13.10
N GLN A 106 -18.60 -27.46 -13.06
CA GLN A 106 -19.79 -27.27 -13.89
C GLN A 106 -19.46 -26.35 -15.08
N PRO A 107 -19.95 -26.64 -16.31
CA PRO A 107 -19.74 -25.79 -17.47
C PRO A 107 -20.57 -24.50 -17.41
N VAL A 108 -19.94 -23.36 -17.67
CA VAL A 108 -20.56 -22.04 -17.79
C VAL A 108 -21.04 -21.76 -19.22
N PRO A 109 -22.24 -21.19 -19.44
CA PRO A 109 -22.63 -20.65 -20.75
C PRO A 109 -21.92 -19.31 -21.03
N ALA A 110 -21.43 -19.16 -22.26
CA ALA A 110 -20.65 -18.03 -22.74
C ALA A 110 -21.45 -16.71 -22.78
N ALA A 111 -20.91 -15.64 -22.20
CA ALA A 111 -21.40 -14.27 -22.35
C ALA A 111 -20.78 -13.59 -23.60
N PRO A 112 -21.49 -12.67 -24.29
CA PRO A 112 -21.00 -12.05 -25.52
C PRO A 112 -19.89 -11.01 -25.30
N PRO A 113 -19.01 -10.79 -26.31
CA PRO A 113 -17.90 -9.84 -26.22
C PRO A 113 -18.35 -8.38 -26.26
N ARG A 114 -17.66 -7.53 -25.49
CA ARG A 114 -17.83 -6.08 -25.45
C ARG A 114 -17.19 -5.46 -26.69
N GLU A 115 -17.97 -4.64 -27.40
CA GLU A 115 -17.56 -3.88 -28.57
C GLU A 115 -16.62 -2.74 -28.16
N THR A 116 -15.39 -2.75 -28.69
CA THR A 116 -14.41 -1.66 -28.57
C THR A 116 -14.73 -0.60 -29.62
N ALA A 117 -15.21 0.57 -29.20
CA ALA A 117 -15.33 1.71 -30.10
C ALA A 117 -13.94 2.17 -30.56
N ALA A 118 -13.72 2.19 -31.87
CA ALA A 118 -12.49 2.63 -32.51
C ALA A 118 -12.37 4.17 -32.52
N PRO A 119 -11.15 4.75 -32.42
CA PRO A 119 -10.93 6.18 -32.61
C PRO A 119 -11.14 6.60 -34.09
N PRO A 120 -11.59 7.84 -34.36
CA PRO A 120 -11.92 8.29 -35.72
C PRO A 120 -10.68 8.45 -36.62
N LEU A 121 -10.77 7.98 -37.86
CA LEU A 121 -9.79 8.12 -38.94
C LEU A 121 -9.80 9.55 -39.52
N LEU A 122 -8.60 10.10 -39.77
CA LEU A 122 -8.35 11.34 -40.53
C LEU A 122 -8.94 11.26 -41.97
N PRO A 123 -9.39 12.38 -42.57
CA PRO A 123 -9.86 12.40 -43.96
C PRO A 123 -8.71 12.21 -44.97
N PRO A 124 -8.96 11.60 -46.14
CA PRO A 124 -7.93 11.34 -47.15
C PRO A 124 -7.56 12.59 -47.97
N GLU A 125 -6.27 12.79 -48.19
CA GLU A 125 -5.69 13.76 -49.12
C GLU A 125 -5.95 13.30 -50.58
N PRO A 126 -6.45 14.16 -51.49
CA PRO A 126 -6.61 13.79 -52.90
C PRO A 126 -5.29 13.93 -53.67
N LEU A 127 -4.85 12.84 -54.30
CA LEU A 127 -3.75 12.83 -55.27
C LEU A 127 -4.15 13.60 -56.55
N PRO A 128 -3.27 14.43 -57.14
CA PRO A 128 -3.50 15.02 -58.46
C PRO A 128 -3.23 13.99 -59.57
N ALA A 129 -4.06 14.01 -60.61
CA ALA A 129 -3.82 13.30 -61.87
C ALA A 129 -3.58 14.32 -62.99
N HIS A 130 -2.55 14.02 -63.81
CA HIS A 130 -2.04 14.69 -65.02
C HIS A 130 -1.10 15.89 -64.87
#